data_AF-A0A1F9G2S5-F1
#
_entry.id   AF-A0A1F9G2S5-F1
#
_cell.length_a   1.000
_cell.length_b   1.000
_cell.length_c   1.000
_cell.angle_alpha   90.00
_cell.angle_beta   90.00
_cell.angle_gamma   90.00
#
_symmetry.space_group_name_H-M   'P 1'
#
loop_
_entity.id
_entity.type
_entity.pdbx_description
1 polymer ?
#
loop_
_entity_poly.entity_id
_entity_poly.type
_entity_poly.pdbx_seq_one_letter_code
_entity_poly.pdbx_strand_id
1 'polypeptide(L)'
;MTSRSAPPTIRGAYLRDNYAVLDRLGADVAARVNGRLDAEVRHRITTAPADDWLPVELDVALTEAMFAEVGERGLRRANREVFLGAIEGPVLKPMFAGLRRMLGITPLALLRLAPRLWSTIYRGCGDLHLEQQEGRHAVVLEGMPPVLAASPPYFVGVSGVIDACFVLTRRTGTVDLELDAAARRVRWHVTWD
;
A
#
# COMPACT_ATOMS: atom_id res chain seq x y z
N MET A 1 5.32 19.57 -26.68
CA MET A 1 4.34 19.88 -25.60
C MET A 1 4.27 18.68 -24.67
N THR A 2 5.01 18.70 -23.57
CA THR A 2 4.86 17.71 -22.50
C THR A 2 3.55 18.01 -21.77
N SER A 3 2.53 17.17 -21.97
CA SER A 3 1.33 17.19 -21.14
C SER A 3 1.80 17.04 -19.68
N ARG A 4 1.55 18.06 -18.86
CA ARG A 4 1.82 18.01 -17.42
C ARG A 4 0.82 17.00 -16.86
N SER A 5 1.26 15.75 -16.66
CA SER A 5 0.43 14.75 -15.97
C SER A 5 0.03 15.33 -14.61
N ALA A 6 -1.24 15.14 -14.22
CA ALA A 6 -1.70 15.52 -12.89
C ALA A 6 -0.77 14.92 -11.82
N PRO A 7 -0.51 15.63 -10.71
CA PRO A 7 0.37 15.12 -9.66
C PRO A 7 -0.18 13.80 -9.11
N PRO A 8 0.70 12.85 -8.72
CA PRO A 8 0.28 11.58 -8.15
C PRO A 8 -0.40 11.81 -6.79
N THR A 9 -1.53 11.15 -6.56
CA THR A 9 -2.33 11.33 -5.33
C THR A 9 -2.81 10.01 -4.75
N ILE A 10 -3.08 10.04 -3.45
CA ILE A 10 -3.66 8.97 -2.64
C ILE A 10 -4.98 9.44 -2.01
N ARG A 11 -5.90 8.51 -1.76
CA ARG A 11 -7.15 8.77 -1.05
C ARG A 11 -6.87 9.20 0.39
N GLY A 12 -7.42 10.35 0.81
CA GLY A 12 -7.25 10.92 2.14
C GLY A 12 -7.70 9.96 3.26
N ALA A 13 -8.85 9.31 3.10
CA ALA A 13 -9.29 8.28 4.05
C ALA A 13 -8.26 7.16 4.25
N TYR A 14 -7.67 6.64 3.17
CA TYR A 14 -6.69 5.56 3.28
C TYR A 14 -5.38 6.03 3.92
N LEU A 15 -4.91 7.23 3.56
CA LEU A 15 -3.70 7.79 4.18
C LEU A 15 -3.87 8.07 5.68
N ARG A 16 -5.08 8.45 6.12
CA ARG A 16 -5.38 8.59 7.55
C ARG A 16 -5.38 7.25 8.27
N ASP A 17 -5.91 6.20 7.64
CA ASP A 17 -5.85 4.83 8.18
C ASP A 17 -4.38 4.37 8.30
N ASN A 18 -3.52 4.68 7.32
CA ASN A 18 -2.08 4.45 7.40
C ASN A 18 -1.48 5.16 8.62
N TYR A 19 -1.80 6.44 8.83
CA TYR A 19 -1.28 7.22 9.95
C TYR A 19 -1.79 6.73 11.31
N ALA A 20 -3.06 6.31 11.39
CA ALA A 20 -3.67 5.79 12.61
C ALA A 20 -3.02 4.47 13.09
N VAL A 21 -2.25 3.76 12.24
CA VAL A 21 -1.50 2.57 12.68
C VAL A 21 -0.45 2.89 13.72
N LEU A 22 0.04 4.13 13.80
CA LEU A 22 1.05 4.55 14.77
C LEU A 22 0.59 4.27 16.20
N ASP A 23 -0.71 4.41 16.49
CA ASP A 23 -1.29 4.10 17.79
C ASP A 23 -1.08 2.63 18.19
N ARG A 24 -1.04 1.72 17.21
CA ARG A 24 -0.83 0.27 17.42
C ARG A 24 0.63 -0.12 17.53
N LEU A 25 1.56 0.72 17.05
CA LEU A 25 2.99 0.50 17.18
C LEU A 25 3.52 0.84 18.59
N GLY A 26 2.69 1.47 19.41
CA GLY A 26 3.02 1.89 20.77
C GLY A 26 3.49 3.35 20.83
N ALA A 27 3.18 4.01 21.94
CA ALA A 27 3.38 5.44 22.13
C ALA A 27 4.82 5.90 21.84
N ASP A 28 5.82 5.12 22.25
CA ASP A 28 7.23 5.47 22.04
C ASP A 28 7.63 5.44 20.56
N VAL A 29 7.16 4.43 19.80
CA VAL A 29 7.42 4.34 18.36
C VAL A 29 6.68 5.46 17.64
N ALA A 30 5.40 5.69 17.98
CA ALA A 30 4.61 6.77 17.41
C ALA A 30 5.26 8.14 17.63
N ALA A 31 5.79 8.41 18.83
CA ALA A 31 6.49 9.65 19.14
C ALA A 31 7.76 9.82 18.27
N ARG A 32 8.54 8.77 18.07
CA ARG A 32 9.75 8.82 17.22
C ARG A 32 9.42 8.99 15.74
N VAL A 33 8.41 8.28 15.22
CA VAL A 33 7.93 8.48 13.84
C VAL A 33 7.43 9.90 13.66
N ASN A 34 6.62 10.41 14.60
CA ASN A 34 6.14 11.78 14.55
C ASN A 34 7.28 12.80 14.61
N GLY A 35 8.32 12.56 15.40
CA GLY A 35 9.51 13.41 15.47
C GLY A 35 10.29 13.50 14.16
N ARG A 36 10.14 12.51 13.26
CA ARG A 36 10.75 12.51 11.91
C ARG A 36 9.92 13.18 10.84
N LEU A 37 8.61 13.29 11.05
CA LEU A 37 7.70 13.91 10.09
C LEU A 37 7.67 15.42 10.31
N ASP A 38 7.65 16.19 9.22
CA ASP A 38 7.36 17.61 9.30
C ASP A 38 5.98 17.83 9.92
N ALA A 39 5.86 18.86 10.77
CA ALA A 39 4.60 19.18 11.42
C ALA A 39 3.47 19.43 10.41
N GLU A 40 3.79 20.05 9.28
CA GLU A 40 2.87 20.29 8.17
C GLU A 40 2.41 18.98 7.52
N VAL A 41 3.32 18.01 7.31
CA VAL A 41 2.96 16.69 6.77
C VAL A 41 1.96 15.99 7.70
N ARG A 42 2.23 15.97 9.01
CA ARG A 42 1.30 15.38 9.99
C ARG A 42 -0.04 16.09 10.01
N HIS A 43 -0.04 17.42 9.98
CA HIS A 43 -1.25 18.21 9.99
C HIS A 43 -2.12 17.92 8.76
N ARG A 44 -1.52 17.93 7.56
CA ARG A 44 -2.23 17.64 6.31
C ARG A 44 -2.82 16.24 6.28
N ILE A 45 -2.09 15.23 6.78
CA ILE A 45 -2.62 13.86 6.84
C ILE A 45 -3.81 13.80 7.80
N THR A 46 -3.66 14.29 9.03
CA THR A 46 -4.65 14.10 10.09
C THR A 46 -5.92 14.94 9.93
N THR A 47 -5.84 16.05 9.22
CA THR A 47 -6.99 16.97 9.02
C THR A 47 -7.69 16.83 7.67
N ALA A 48 -7.14 16.02 6.75
CA ALA A 48 -7.72 15.86 5.43
C ALA A 48 -9.15 15.28 5.49
N PRO A 49 -10.08 15.79 4.67
CA PRO A 49 -11.36 15.14 4.39
C PRO A 49 -11.18 13.69 3.92
N ALA A 50 -12.19 12.85 4.20
CA ALA A 50 -12.13 11.43 3.86
C ALA A 50 -12.13 11.17 2.34
N ASP A 51 -12.86 11.99 1.60
CA ASP A 51 -13.06 11.94 0.15
C ASP A 51 -11.98 12.67 -0.66
N ASP A 52 -11.08 13.38 0.02
CA ASP A 52 -10.01 14.15 -0.59
C ASP A 52 -8.94 13.28 -1.26
N TRP A 53 -8.20 13.89 -2.18
CA TRP A 53 -7.03 13.32 -2.82
C TRP A 53 -5.79 14.11 -2.43
N LEU A 54 -4.91 13.45 -1.70
CA LEU A 54 -3.70 14.06 -1.15
C LEU A 54 -2.49 13.71 -2.00
N PRO A 55 -1.45 14.57 -2.07
CA PRO A 55 -0.20 14.24 -2.75
C PRO A 55 0.42 12.96 -2.18
N VAL A 56 0.86 12.05 -3.05
CA VAL A 56 1.44 10.76 -2.63
C VAL A 56 2.74 10.94 -1.81
N GLU A 57 3.40 12.08 -1.96
CA GLU A 57 4.58 12.48 -1.17
C GLU A 57 4.32 12.39 0.34
N LEU A 58 3.08 12.63 0.78
CA LEU A 58 2.72 12.52 2.20
C LEU A 58 2.75 11.05 2.68
N ASP A 59 2.30 10.11 1.86
CA ASP A 59 2.33 8.67 2.17
C ASP A 59 3.75 8.11 2.11
N VAL A 60 4.55 8.58 1.14
CA VAL A 60 5.99 8.26 1.07
C VAL A 60 6.70 8.76 2.33
N ALA A 61 6.49 10.02 2.73
CA ALA A 61 7.12 10.56 3.93
C ALA A 61 6.74 9.77 5.19
N LEU A 62 5.45 9.44 5.36
CA LEU A 62 4.98 8.59 6.45
C LEU A 62 5.65 7.21 6.44
N THR A 63 5.70 6.57 5.27
CA THR A 63 6.26 5.22 5.13
C THR A 63 7.76 5.19 5.41
N GLU A 64 8.52 6.16 4.91
CA GLU A 64 9.95 6.33 5.20
C GLU A 64 10.21 6.55 6.70
N ALA A 65 9.41 7.41 7.33
CA ALA A 65 9.52 7.68 8.77
C ALA A 65 9.21 6.42 9.61
N MET A 66 8.19 5.65 9.23
CA MET A 66 7.89 4.37 9.85
C MET A 66 9.03 3.36 9.65
N PHE A 67 9.53 3.21 8.42
CA PHE A 67 10.61 2.27 8.11
C PHE A 67 11.87 2.55 8.92
N ALA A 68 12.24 3.82 9.08
CA ALA A 68 13.39 4.23 9.86
C ALA A 68 13.31 3.80 11.35
N GLU A 69 12.10 3.60 11.87
CA GLU A 69 11.86 3.26 13.28
C GLU A 69 11.59 1.78 13.53
N VAL A 70 10.88 1.11 12.63
CA VAL A 70 10.45 -0.29 12.83
C VAL A 70 11.11 -1.28 11.88
N GLY A 71 11.89 -0.78 10.91
CA GLY A 71 12.55 -1.58 9.88
C GLY A 71 11.58 -2.32 8.97
N GLU A 72 12.12 -3.19 8.12
CA GLU A 72 11.36 -3.93 7.12
C GLU A 72 10.24 -4.80 7.74
N ARG A 73 10.59 -5.64 8.71
CA ARG A 73 9.62 -6.56 9.35
C ARG A 73 8.49 -5.80 10.04
N GLY A 74 8.82 -4.72 10.73
CA GLY A 74 7.84 -3.88 11.41
C GLY A 74 6.92 -3.17 10.43
N LEU A 75 7.48 -2.62 9.34
CA LEU A 75 6.71 -1.91 8.31
C LEU A 75 5.75 -2.85 7.59
N ARG A 76 6.20 -4.06 7.21
CA ARG A 76 5.34 -5.08 6.59
C ARG A 76 4.19 -5.45 7.52
N ARG A 77 4.47 -5.69 8.81
CA ARG A 77 3.44 -6.00 9.80
C ARG A 77 2.43 -4.86 9.93
N ALA A 78 2.89 -3.62 10.06
CA ALA A 78 2.04 -2.45 10.20
C ALA A 78 1.10 -2.27 9.00
N ASN A 79 1.66 -2.31 7.78
CA ASN A 79 0.87 -2.15 6.55
C ASN A 79 -0.12 -3.30 6.32
N ARG A 80 0.24 -4.53 6.73
CA ARG A 80 -0.71 -5.65 6.76
C ARG A 80 -1.91 -5.34 7.64
N GLU A 81 -1.68 -4.84 8.85
CA GLU A 81 -2.73 -4.51 9.81
C GLU A 81 -3.59 -3.32 9.36
N VAL A 82 -2.99 -2.32 8.73
CA VAL A 82 -3.69 -1.21 8.07
C VAL A 82 -4.65 -1.75 7.01
N PHE A 83 -4.15 -2.56 6.09
CA PHE A 83 -4.98 -3.08 5.01
C PHE A 83 -6.13 -3.94 5.53
N LEU A 84 -5.87 -4.82 6.51
CA LEU A 84 -6.90 -5.62 7.18
C LEU A 84 -7.95 -4.76 7.91
N GLY A 85 -7.61 -3.55 8.35
CA GLY A 85 -8.60 -2.57 8.82
C GLY A 85 -9.36 -1.90 7.68
N ALA A 86 -8.64 -1.48 6.65
CA ALA A 86 -9.18 -0.74 5.50
C ALA A 86 -10.21 -1.55 4.70
N ILE A 87 -10.10 -2.89 4.64
CA ILE A 87 -11.11 -3.75 3.99
C ILE A 87 -12.48 -3.69 4.65
N GLU A 88 -12.57 -3.32 5.93
CA GLU A 88 -13.83 -3.07 6.63
C GLU A 88 -14.24 -1.59 6.59
N GLY A 89 -13.33 -0.72 6.11
CA GLY A 89 -13.53 0.71 5.95
C GLY A 89 -14.35 1.07 4.69
N PRO A 90 -14.90 2.31 4.64
CA PRO A 90 -15.83 2.73 3.59
C PRO A 90 -15.24 2.69 2.18
N VAL A 91 -13.91 2.84 2.05
CA VAL A 91 -13.23 2.86 0.75
C VAL A 91 -13.18 1.48 0.10
N LEU A 92 -12.80 0.43 0.85
CA LEU A 92 -12.53 -0.90 0.27
C LEU A 92 -13.64 -1.92 0.55
N LYS A 93 -14.47 -1.72 1.58
CA LYS A 93 -15.55 -2.64 1.96
C LYS A 93 -16.49 -3.02 0.81
N PRO A 94 -16.95 -2.10 -0.06
CA PRO A 94 -17.83 -2.48 -1.17
C PRO A 94 -17.19 -3.49 -2.14
N MET A 95 -15.89 -3.35 -2.39
CA MET A 95 -15.16 -4.23 -3.29
C MET A 95 -14.97 -5.62 -2.69
N PHE A 96 -14.60 -5.69 -1.41
CA PHE A 96 -14.44 -6.96 -0.69
C PHE A 96 -15.78 -7.68 -0.49
N ALA A 97 -16.87 -6.95 -0.23
CA ALA A 97 -18.21 -7.52 -0.17
C ALA A 97 -18.63 -8.14 -1.51
N GLY A 98 -18.30 -7.48 -2.63
CA GLY A 98 -18.52 -8.02 -3.98
C GLY A 98 -17.69 -9.28 -4.24
N LEU A 99 -16.39 -9.26 -3.93
CA LEU A 99 -15.50 -10.40 -4.10
C LEU A 99 -15.99 -11.63 -3.33
N ARG A 100 -16.34 -11.44 -2.05
CA ARG A 100 -16.85 -12.49 -1.16
C ARG A 100 -18.10 -13.17 -1.71
N ARG A 101 -18.99 -12.41 -2.36
CA ARG A 101 -20.23 -12.94 -2.95
C ARG A 101 -20.02 -13.69 -4.25
N MET A 102 -19.05 -13.27 -5.08
CA MET A 102 -18.88 -13.79 -6.44
C MET A 102 -17.89 -14.94 -6.58
N LEU A 103 -16.72 -14.85 -5.95
CA LEU A 103 -15.57 -15.73 -6.23
C LEU A 103 -15.08 -16.50 -4.99
N GLY A 104 -15.60 -16.17 -3.81
CA GLY A 104 -14.99 -16.58 -2.55
C GLY A 104 -13.66 -15.84 -2.30
N ILE A 105 -13.12 -15.99 -1.09
CA ILE A 105 -11.81 -15.41 -0.74
C ILE A 105 -10.73 -16.47 -0.98
N THR A 106 -9.96 -16.31 -2.04
CA THR A 106 -8.75 -17.11 -2.34
C THR A 106 -7.58 -16.17 -2.60
N PRO A 107 -6.31 -16.61 -2.44
CA PRO A 107 -5.15 -15.75 -2.71
C PRO A 107 -5.21 -15.17 -4.12
N LEU A 108 -5.47 -16.04 -5.11
CA LEU A 108 -5.58 -15.61 -6.50
C LEU A 108 -6.72 -14.60 -6.74
N ALA A 109 -7.88 -14.78 -6.12
CA ALA A 109 -8.99 -13.83 -6.27
C ALA A 109 -8.66 -12.45 -5.68
N LEU A 110 -7.91 -12.41 -4.57
CA LEU A 110 -7.41 -11.16 -3.98
C LEU A 110 -6.35 -10.50 -4.85
N LEU A 111 -5.39 -11.26 -5.39
CA LEU A 111 -4.38 -10.72 -6.32
C LEU A 111 -5.01 -10.17 -7.60
N ARG A 112 -6.07 -10.80 -8.12
CA ARG A 112 -6.86 -10.29 -9.25
C ARG A 112 -7.63 -9.02 -8.93
N LEU A 113 -7.97 -8.78 -7.66
CA LEU A 113 -8.64 -7.57 -7.21
C LEU A 113 -7.65 -6.40 -7.02
N ALA A 114 -6.36 -6.68 -6.80
CA ALA A 114 -5.33 -5.68 -6.50
C ALA A 114 -5.28 -4.50 -7.49
N PRO A 115 -5.34 -4.67 -8.83
CA PRO A 115 -5.36 -3.55 -9.79
C PRO A 115 -6.48 -2.54 -9.53
N ARG A 116 -7.66 -3.06 -9.17
CA ARG A 116 -8.82 -2.23 -8.88
C ARG A 116 -8.70 -1.54 -7.53
N LEU A 117 -8.10 -2.20 -6.53
CA LEU A 117 -7.85 -1.57 -5.22
C LEU A 117 -6.84 -0.43 -5.38
N TRP A 118 -5.77 -0.68 -6.13
CA TRP A 118 -4.74 0.31 -6.44
C TRP A 118 -5.34 1.57 -7.06
N SER A 119 -6.12 1.43 -8.14
CA SER A 119 -6.79 2.57 -8.80
C SER A 119 -7.90 3.24 -7.97
N THR A 120 -8.41 2.56 -6.93
CA THR A 120 -9.38 3.15 -5.99
C THR A 120 -8.69 4.03 -4.95
N ILE A 121 -7.48 3.63 -4.54
CA ILE A 121 -6.67 4.29 -3.51
C ILE A 121 -5.75 5.35 -4.13
N TYR A 122 -5.25 5.15 -5.33
CA TYR A 122 -4.21 5.97 -5.96
C TYR A 122 -4.63 6.50 -7.34
N ARG A 123 -4.06 7.65 -7.72
CA ARG A 123 -4.14 8.23 -9.07
C ARG A 123 -2.75 8.70 -9.50
N GLY A 124 -2.36 8.43 -10.74
CA GLY A 124 -1.06 8.84 -11.26
C GLY A 124 0.13 8.11 -10.63
N CYS A 125 -0.09 7.00 -9.91
CA CYS A 125 0.94 6.23 -9.22
C CYS A 125 1.48 5.04 -10.01
N GLY A 126 1.20 4.97 -11.32
CA GLY A 126 1.50 3.82 -12.16
C GLY A 126 0.35 2.82 -12.24
N ASP A 127 0.53 1.84 -13.12
CA ASP A 127 -0.47 0.82 -13.43
C ASP A 127 -0.09 -0.51 -12.77
N LEU A 128 -0.99 -1.03 -11.94
CA LEU A 128 -0.79 -2.28 -11.21
C LEU A 128 -1.56 -3.41 -11.90
N HIS A 129 -0.90 -4.51 -12.23
CA HIS A 129 -1.50 -5.69 -12.86
C HIS A 129 -0.98 -6.99 -12.27
N LEU A 130 -1.70 -8.08 -12.54
CA LEU A 130 -1.30 -9.43 -12.15
C LEU A 130 -0.74 -10.15 -13.38
N GLU A 131 0.49 -10.63 -13.27
CA GLU A 131 1.08 -11.56 -14.23
C GLU A 131 0.96 -12.99 -13.68
N GLN A 132 0.52 -13.92 -14.54
CA GLN A 132 0.39 -15.34 -14.22
C GLN A 132 1.11 -16.17 -15.28
N GLN A 133 2.12 -16.95 -14.89
CA GLN A 133 2.82 -17.85 -15.80
C GLN A 133 3.21 -19.13 -15.06
N GLU A 134 2.82 -20.29 -15.60
CA GLU A 134 3.28 -21.62 -15.12
C GLU A 134 3.17 -21.83 -13.59
N GLY A 135 2.06 -21.39 -12.99
CA GLY A 135 1.85 -21.52 -11.54
C GLY A 135 2.60 -20.49 -10.68
N ARG A 136 3.29 -19.53 -11.30
CA ARG A 136 3.88 -18.37 -10.63
C ARG A 136 2.96 -17.17 -10.76
N HIS A 137 2.86 -16.41 -9.68
CA HIS A 137 2.03 -15.22 -9.60
C HIS A 137 2.90 -14.04 -9.25
N ALA A 138 2.77 -12.95 -10.00
CA ALA A 138 3.46 -11.71 -9.70
C ALA A 138 2.51 -10.53 -9.80
N VAL A 139 2.46 -9.72 -8.74
CA VAL A 139 1.85 -8.39 -8.82
C VAL A 139 2.92 -7.45 -9.34
N VAL A 140 2.60 -6.68 -10.37
CA VAL A 140 3.56 -5.79 -11.04
C VAL A 140 2.97 -4.39 -11.06
N LEU A 141 3.79 -3.42 -10.69
CA LEU A 141 3.48 -2.00 -10.86
C LEU A 141 4.48 -1.40 -11.84
N GLU A 142 3.98 -0.73 -12.89
CA GLU A 142 4.78 -0.10 -13.94
C GLU A 142 4.44 1.38 -14.07
N GLY A 143 5.41 2.17 -14.54
CA GLY A 143 5.20 3.59 -14.81
C GLY A 143 5.03 4.43 -13.55
N MET A 144 5.53 3.97 -12.40
CA MET A 144 5.42 4.70 -11.15
C MET A 144 6.12 6.06 -11.20
N PRO A 145 5.60 7.09 -10.51
CA PRO A 145 6.22 8.42 -10.49
C PRO A 145 7.59 8.40 -9.77
N PRO A 146 8.47 9.37 -10.05
CA PRO A 146 9.81 9.43 -9.45
C PRO A 146 9.82 9.39 -7.92
N VAL A 147 8.82 10.01 -7.28
CA VAL A 147 8.69 10.01 -5.81
C VAL A 147 8.54 8.60 -5.22
N LEU A 148 7.79 7.71 -5.90
CA LEU A 148 7.67 6.31 -5.48
C LEU A 148 8.95 5.53 -5.82
N ALA A 149 9.52 5.75 -7.02
CA ALA A 149 10.75 5.08 -7.43
C ALA A 149 11.95 5.41 -6.52
N ALA A 150 11.95 6.57 -5.88
CA ALA A 150 12.96 6.99 -4.91
C ALA A 150 12.79 6.36 -3.51
N SER A 151 11.70 5.62 -3.25
CA SER A 151 11.37 5.06 -1.93
C SER A 151 11.24 3.53 -1.97
N PRO A 152 12.36 2.78 -1.85
CA PRO A 152 12.29 1.33 -1.66
C PRO A 152 11.42 0.90 -0.45
N PRO A 153 11.44 1.60 0.72
CA PRO A 153 10.56 1.29 1.84
C PRO A 153 9.07 1.31 1.50
N TYR A 154 8.63 2.15 0.57
CA TYR A 154 7.24 2.18 0.13
C TYR A 154 6.79 0.80 -0.39
N PHE A 155 7.61 0.17 -1.22
CA PHE A 155 7.29 -1.14 -1.81
C PHE A 155 7.41 -2.29 -0.81
N VAL A 156 8.24 -2.14 0.23
CA VAL A 156 8.22 -3.03 1.40
C VAL A 156 6.88 -2.93 2.13
N GLY A 157 6.35 -1.72 2.32
CA GLY A 157 5.02 -1.52 2.89
C GLY A 157 3.95 -2.25 2.08
N VAL A 158 3.98 -2.13 0.75
CA VAL A 158 3.07 -2.85 -0.16
C VAL A 158 3.24 -4.37 -0.05
N SER A 159 4.46 -4.90 0.16
CA SER A 159 4.63 -6.34 0.45
C SER A 159 3.83 -6.77 1.68
N GLY A 160 3.76 -5.94 2.72
CA GLY A 160 2.90 -6.17 3.89
C GLY A 160 1.41 -6.19 3.57
N VAL A 161 0.97 -5.33 2.65
CA VAL A 161 -0.41 -5.34 2.13
C VAL A 161 -0.69 -6.66 1.40
N ILE A 162 0.24 -7.16 0.58
CA ILE A 162 0.09 -8.44 -0.11
C ILE A 162 0.10 -9.60 0.89
N ASP A 163 0.93 -9.55 1.94
CA ASP A 163 0.95 -10.54 3.04
C ASP A 163 -0.43 -10.68 3.72
N ALA A 164 -1.28 -9.63 3.69
CA ALA A 164 -2.64 -9.70 4.22
C ALA A 164 -3.51 -10.72 3.49
N CYS A 165 -3.21 -11.03 2.22
CA CYS A 165 -3.94 -12.05 1.46
C CYS A 165 -3.88 -13.40 2.16
N PHE A 166 -2.70 -13.79 2.64
CA PHE A 166 -2.49 -15.07 3.32
C PHE A 166 -3.23 -15.14 4.65
N VAL A 167 -3.31 -14.03 5.38
CA VAL A 167 -4.11 -13.92 6.61
C VAL A 167 -5.60 -14.11 6.30
N LEU A 168 -6.11 -13.44 5.27
CA LEU A 168 -7.53 -13.50 4.90
C LEU A 168 -7.95 -14.90 4.41
N THR A 169 -7.03 -15.63 3.79
CA THR A 169 -7.30 -16.95 3.21
C THR A 169 -6.86 -18.10 4.11
N ARG A 170 -6.25 -17.80 5.26
CA ARG A 170 -5.65 -18.78 6.19
C ARG A 170 -4.65 -19.70 5.46
N ARG A 171 -3.78 -19.11 4.65
CA ARG A 171 -2.73 -19.79 3.90
C ARG A 171 -1.36 -19.36 4.40
N THR A 172 -0.34 -20.14 4.06
CA THR A 172 1.06 -19.74 4.24
C THR A 172 1.62 -19.38 2.88
N GLY A 173 2.33 -18.25 2.78
CA GLY A 173 2.92 -17.84 1.53
C GLY A 173 4.06 -16.87 1.72
N THR A 174 4.74 -16.56 0.61
CA THR A 174 5.85 -15.61 0.57
C THR A 174 5.58 -14.52 -0.44
N VAL A 175 6.18 -13.35 -0.18
CA VAL A 175 6.22 -12.22 -1.10
C VAL A 175 7.66 -11.75 -1.20
N ASP A 176 8.24 -11.95 -2.38
CA ASP A 176 9.59 -11.55 -2.73
C ASP A 176 9.54 -10.32 -3.65
N LEU A 177 10.27 -9.28 -3.29
CA LEU A 177 10.23 -7.96 -3.92
C LEU A 177 11.44 -7.75 -4.84
N GLU A 178 11.16 -7.39 -6.09
CA GLU A 178 12.15 -6.93 -7.08
C GLU A 178 11.81 -5.50 -7.50
N LEU A 179 12.73 -4.56 -7.25
CA LEU A 179 12.56 -3.15 -7.60
C LEU A 179 13.57 -2.75 -8.69
N ASP A 180 13.07 -2.26 -9.82
CA ASP A 180 13.84 -1.57 -10.85
C ASP A 180 13.40 -0.09 -10.89
N ALA A 181 14.06 0.72 -10.06
CA ALA A 181 13.77 2.15 -9.94
C ALA A 181 14.04 2.90 -11.25
N ALA A 182 15.04 2.48 -12.03
CA ALA A 182 15.39 3.11 -13.30
C ALA A 182 14.33 2.85 -14.37
N ALA A 183 13.82 1.62 -14.45
CA ALA A 183 12.70 1.27 -15.31
C ALA A 183 11.33 1.73 -14.77
N ARG A 184 11.30 2.31 -13.57
CA ARG A 184 10.06 2.69 -12.84
C ARG A 184 9.09 1.52 -12.73
N ARG A 185 9.63 0.35 -12.37
CA ARG A 185 8.91 -0.92 -12.26
C ARG A 185 9.23 -1.61 -10.94
N VAL A 186 8.22 -2.25 -10.36
CA VAL A 186 8.37 -3.12 -9.20
C VAL A 186 7.54 -4.38 -9.37
N ARG A 187 8.04 -5.49 -8.87
CA ARG A 187 7.45 -6.81 -8.99
C ARG A 187 7.47 -7.51 -7.63
N TRP A 188 6.30 -7.98 -7.21
CA TRP A 188 6.13 -8.84 -6.04
C TRP A 188 5.82 -10.25 -6.52
N HIS A 189 6.76 -11.17 -6.38
CA HIS A 189 6.54 -12.58 -6.63
C HIS A 189 5.83 -13.20 -5.43
N VAL A 190 4.69 -13.83 -5.67
CA VAL A 190 3.79 -14.32 -4.64
C VAL A 190 3.64 -15.83 -4.78
N THR A 191 3.93 -16.58 -3.72
CA THR A 191 3.75 -18.04 -3.66
C THR A 191 2.99 -18.44 -2.40
N TRP A 192 2.26 -19.56 -2.44
CA TRP A 192 1.52 -20.10 -1.29
C TRP A 192 1.31 -21.62 -1.38
N ASP A 193 0.84 -22.22 -0.28
CA ASP A 193 0.54 -23.65 -0.10
C ASP A 193 -0.85 -24.12 -0.56
#